data_AF-A0A7C9D138-F1
#
_entry.id   AF-A0A7C9D138-F1
#
_cell.length_a   1.000
_cell.length_b   1.000
_cell.length_c   1.000
_cell.angle_alpha   90.00
_cell.angle_beta   90.00
_cell.angle_gamma   90.00
#
_symmetry.space_group_name_H-M   'P 1'
#
loop_
_entity.id
_entity.type
_entity.pdbx_description
1 polymer ?
#
loop_
_entity_poly.entity_id
_entity_poly.type
_entity_poly.pdbx_seq_one_letter_code
_entity_poly.pdbx_strand_id
1 'polypeptide(L)'
;HTYSILWNPQRIIFSVDGTPIREFKNFESIGIPFPKSQAMRIYSSLWNADDWATQGGRVKTDWSKAPFTASYRSFNANACIWSNGKSSCSSSSASRNNAWLTQELDSTSQARMKWVQKNYMIYNYCTDTQRFPQGLPKECTA
;
A
#
# COMPACT_ATOMS: atom_id res chain seq x y z
N HIS A 1 -0.99 -15.27 -7.29
CA HIS A 1 -0.88 -14.53 -6.02
C HIS A 1 -1.98 -13.49 -5.93
N THR A 2 -2.45 -13.22 -4.72
CA THR A 2 -3.43 -12.19 -4.39
C THR A 2 -2.69 -10.99 -3.84
N TYR A 3 -2.81 -9.84 -4.50
CA TYR A 3 -2.32 -8.56 -3.98
C TYR A 3 -3.50 -7.80 -3.39
N SER A 4 -3.33 -7.28 -2.18
CA SER A 4 -4.43 -6.62 -1.46
C SER A 4 -3.97 -5.33 -0.78
N ILE A 5 -4.87 -4.35 -0.77
CA ILE A 5 -4.75 -3.12 -0.02
C ILE A 5 -5.94 -3.06 0.93
N LEU A 6 -5.67 -3.04 2.23
CA LEU A 6 -6.65 -2.65 3.24
C LEU A 6 -6.35 -1.21 3.62
N TRP A 7 -7.28 -0.31 3.35
CA TRP A 7 -7.12 1.12 3.65
C TRP A 7 -8.33 1.61 4.42
N ASN A 8 -8.10 1.98 5.69
CA ASN A 8 -9.12 2.51 6.59
C ASN A 8 -8.63 3.83 7.23
N PRO A 9 -9.44 4.54 8.03
CA PRO A 9 -9.06 5.82 8.62
C PRO A 9 -7.81 5.79 9.53
N GLN A 10 -7.41 4.60 9.99
CA GLN A 10 -6.29 4.42 10.93
C GLN A 10 -5.00 3.96 10.24
N ARG A 11 -5.08 3.26 9.10
CA ARG A 11 -3.90 2.67 8.44
C ARG A 11 -4.15 2.20 7.00
N ILE A 12 -3.05 1.96 6.30
CA ILE A 12 -2.99 1.25 5.02
C ILE A 12 -2.10 0.01 5.21
N ILE A 13 -2.62 -1.16 4.87
CA ILE A 13 -1.88 -2.43 4.90
C ILE A 13 -1.78 -2.96 3.48
N PHE A 14 -0.56 -3.26 3.05
CA PHE A 14 -0.26 -3.93 1.79
C PHE A 14 0.07 -5.38 2.07
N SER A 15 -0.55 -6.30 1.33
CA SER A 15 -0.37 -7.74 1.53
C SER A 15 -0.20 -8.51 0.23
N VAL A 16 0.56 -9.60 0.30
CA VAL A 16 0.68 -10.63 -0.76
C VAL A 16 0.22 -11.96 -0.18
N ASP A 17 -0.79 -12.57 -0.78
CA ASP A 17 -1.44 -13.80 -0.31
C ASP A 17 -1.85 -13.75 1.17
N GLY A 18 -2.35 -12.59 1.61
CA GLY A 18 -2.73 -12.34 3.01
C GLY A 18 -1.56 -12.10 3.96
N THR A 19 -0.31 -12.20 3.50
CA THR A 19 0.87 -11.86 4.30
C THR A 19 1.15 -10.36 4.19
N PRO A 20 1.10 -9.59 5.30
CA PRO A 20 1.41 -8.17 5.28
C PRO A 20 2.89 -7.94 4.96
N ILE A 21 3.17 -6.98 4.08
CA ILE A 21 4.52 -6.57 3.68
C ILE A 21 4.83 -5.13 4.10
N ARG A 22 3.80 -4.30 4.30
CA ARG A 22 3.90 -2.92 4.77
C ARG A 22 2.63 -2.50 5.48
N GLU A 23 2.80 -1.76 6.58
CA GLU A 23 1.75 -0.99 7.25
C GLU A 23 2.15 0.49 7.23
N PHE A 24 1.24 1.37 6.84
CA PHE A 24 1.37 2.82 6.94
C PHE A 24 0.27 3.35 7.84
N LYS A 25 0.63 3.76 9.06
CA LYS A 25 -0.34 4.21 10.05
C LYS A 25 -0.71 5.68 9.83
N ASN A 26 -1.92 6.04 10.25
CA ASN A 26 -2.33 7.43 10.31
C ASN A 26 -1.61 8.12 11.48
N PHE A 27 -0.69 9.01 11.12
CA PHE A 27 0.11 9.81 12.05
C PHE A 27 -0.15 11.32 11.86
N GLU A 28 -1.38 11.69 11.48
CA GLU A 28 -1.79 13.10 11.37
C GLU A 28 -1.63 13.86 12.70
N SER A 29 -1.73 13.19 13.84
CA SER A 29 -1.51 13.77 15.17
C SER A 29 -0.09 14.31 15.38
N ILE A 30 0.89 13.80 14.62
CA ILE A 30 2.28 14.28 14.62
C ILE A 30 2.66 15.01 13.31
N GLY A 31 1.64 15.41 12.52
CA GLY A 31 1.79 16.23 11.33
C GLY A 31 2.10 15.46 10.04
N ILE A 32 1.96 14.13 10.01
CA ILE A 32 2.15 13.34 8.79
C ILE A 32 0.81 13.24 8.02
N PRO A 33 0.73 13.72 6.76
CA PRO A 33 -0.48 13.60 5.98
C PRO A 33 -0.89 12.14 5.77
N PHE A 34 -2.19 11.87 5.87
CA PHE A 34 -2.76 10.55 5.60
C PHE A 34 -3.93 10.69 4.63
N PRO A 35 -4.05 9.83 3.60
CA PRO A 35 -5.19 9.88 2.70
C PRO A 35 -6.43 9.40 3.46
N LYS A 36 -7.26 10.32 3.95
CA LYS A 36 -8.55 10.00 4.59
C LYS A 36 -9.75 10.71 3.97
N SER A 37 -9.53 11.88 3.37
CA SER A 37 -10.61 12.79 2.95
C SER A 37 -10.80 12.87 1.44
N GLN A 38 -9.84 12.38 0.65
CA GLN A 38 -9.92 12.39 -0.80
C GLN A 38 -10.32 10.99 -1.29
N ALA A 39 -11.47 10.89 -1.95
CA ALA A 39 -11.92 9.64 -2.53
C ALA A 39 -11.00 9.23 -3.69
N MET A 40 -10.65 7.94 -3.74
CA MET A 40 -9.71 7.40 -4.71
C MET A 40 -10.40 6.47 -5.71
N ARG A 41 -9.75 6.27 -6.86
CA ARG A 41 -10.10 5.25 -7.84
C ARG A 41 -9.03 4.17 -7.88
N ILE A 42 -9.42 2.96 -8.26
CA ILE A 42 -8.49 1.87 -8.49
C ILE A 42 -8.02 1.92 -9.94
N TYR A 43 -6.71 1.78 -10.14
CA TYR A 43 -6.07 1.76 -11.45
C TYR A 43 -5.21 0.49 -11.60
N SER A 44 -5.10 0.02 -12.83
CA SER A 44 -4.13 -1.01 -13.23
C SER A 44 -3.60 -0.65 -14.61
N SER A 45 -2.31 -0.83 -14.84
CA SER A 45 -1.66 -0.53 -16.12
C SER A 45 -0.44 -1.43 -16.32
N LEU A 46 -0.08 -1.66 -17.58
CA LEU A 46 1.19 -2.24 -17.99
C LEU A 46 1.83 -1.24 -18.95
N TRP A 47 3.01 -0.73 -18.62
CA TRP A 47 3.68 0.33 -19.37
C TRP A 47 5.21 0.23 -19.23
N ASN A 48 5.93 0.85 -20.18
CA ASN A 48 7.40 0.88 -20.18
C ASN A 48 7.94 2.00 -19.28
N ALA A 49 8.85 1.67 -18.37
CA ALA A 49 9.45 2.58 -17.41
C ALA A 49 11.00 2.46 -17.38
N ASP A 50 11.60 2.42 -18.57
CA ASP A 50 13.04 2.19 -18.80
C ASP A 50 13.98 3.08 -17.98
N ASP A 51 13.56 4.28 -17.61
CA ASP A 51 14.41 5.25 -16.92
C ASP A 51 14.68 4.87 -15.45
N TRP A 52 13.90 3.95 -14.86
CA TRP A 52 14.06 3.62 -13.44
C TRP A 52 13.71 2.18 -13.04
N ALA A 53 12.89 1.46 -13.83
CA ALA A 53 12.25 0.21 -13.37
C ALA A 53 13.22 -0.94 -13.04
N THR A 54 14.19 -1.21 -13.92
CA THR A 54 15.08 -2.37 -13.76
C THR A 54 16.51 -1.91 -13.45
N GLN A 55 17.00 -2.28 -12.26
CA GLN A 55 18.31 -1.88 -11.75
C GLN A 55 18.55 -0.36 -11.82
N GLY A 56 17.57 0.42 -11.38
CA GLY A 56 17.64 1.89 -11.41
C GLY A 56 17.71 2.46 -12.83
N GLY A 57 17.15 1.76 -13.83
CA GLY A 57 17.11 2.19 -15.23
C GLY A 57 18.29 1.74 -16.08
N ARG A 58 19.22 0.95 -15.50
CA ARG A 58 20.39 0.43 -16.21
C ARG A 58 20.03 -0.61 -17.27
N VAL A 59 19.00 -1.42 -17.03
CA VAL A 59 18.55 -2.46 -17.97
C VAL A 59 17.29 -1.97 -18.68
N LYS A 60 17.36 -1.89 -20.02
CA LYS A 60 16.28 -1.41 -20.88
C LYS A 60 15.43 -2.56 -21.41
N THR A 61 14.20 -2.25 -21.80
CA THR A 61 13.25 -3.21 -22.36
C THR A 61 13.76 -3.77 -23.68
N ASP A 62 13.91 -5.09 -23.74
CA ASP A 62 14.16 -5.81 -24.99
C ASP A 62 12.83 -6.03 -25.72
N TRP A 63 12.49 -5.12 -26.62
CA TRP A 63 11.24 -5.16 -27.38
C TRP A 63 11.12 -6.36 -28.33
N SER A 64 12.23 -7.07 -28.62
CA SER A 64 12.16 -8.34 -29.37
C SER A 64 11.43 -9.45 -28.60
N LYS A 65 11.22 -9.28 -27.29
CA LYS A 65 10.48 -10.20 -26.41
C LYS A 65 8.99 -9.90 -26.29
N ALA A 66 8.49 -8.90 -27.02
CA ALA A 66 7.07 -8.58 -27.04
C ALA A 66 6.22 -9.74 -27.62
N PRO A 67 4.95 -9.89 -27.20
CA PRO A 67 4.22 -9.03 -26.27
C PRO A 67 4.54 -9.30 -24.79
N PHE A 68 4.57 -8.24 -23.99
CA PHE A 68 4.57 -8.34 -22.53
C PHE A 68 3.14 -8.48 -22.03
N THR A 69 2.83 -9.54 -21.30
CA THR A 69 1.46 -9.83 -20.86
C THR A 69 1.35 -9.87 -19.35
N ALA A 70 0.42 -9.09 -18.79
CA ALA A 70 -0.02 -9.19 -17.40
C ALA A 70 -1.48 -9.64 -17.36
N SER A 71 -1.77 -10.70 -16.62
CA SER A 71 -3.12 -11.26 -16.49
C SER A 71 -3.68 -11.00 -15.10
N TYR A 72 -4.92 -10.53 -15.03
CA TYR A 72 -5.63 -10.23 -13.80
C TYR A 72 -6.88 -11.09 -13.71
N ARG A 73 -7.21 -11.52 -12.49
CA ARG A 73 -8.46 -12.24 -12.19
C ARG A 73 -8.92 -11.88 -10.79
N SER A 74 -10.17 -12.24 -10.47
CA SER A 74 -10.69 -12.14 -9.11
C SER A 74 -10.65 -10.71 -8.53
N PHE A 75 -11.08 -9.74 -9.34
CA PHE A 75 -11.24 -8.37 -8.85
C PHE A 75 -12.30 -8.34 -7.75
N ASN A 76 -11.92 -7.86 -6.57
CA ASN A 76 -12.80 -7.72 -5.42
C ASN A 76 -12.55 -6.35 -4.78
N ALA A 77 -13.62 -5.59 -4.58
CA ALA A 77 -13.59 -4.31 -3.89
C ALA A 77 -14.73 -4.26 -2.87
N ASN A 78 -14.39 -4.21 -1.58
CA ASN A 78 -15.29 -3.83 -0.50
C ASN A 78 -14.85 -2.43 -0.04
N ALA A 79 -15.64 -1.40 -0.36
CA ALA A 79 -15.24 -0.01 -0.21
C ALA A 79 -16.41 0.91 0.15
N CYS A 80 -16.07 2.03 0.78
CA CYS A 80 -16.97 3.15 0.98
C CYS A 80 -17.06 3.98 -0.31
N ILE A 81 -18.16 3.81 -1.06
CA ILE A 81 -18.37 4.52 -2.32
C ILE A 81 -18.77 5.97 -2.02
N TRP A 82 -18.05 6.90 -2.64
CA TRP A 82 -18.38 8.32 -2.60
C TRP A 82 -19.23 8.71 -3.80
N SER A 83 -20.41 9.26 -3.55
CA SER A 83 -21.33 9.77 -4.57
C SER A 83 -22.09 10.97 -4.04
N ASN A 84 -22.31 12.00 -4.88
CA ASN A 84 -23.02 13.23 -4.52
C ASN A 84 -22.53 13.87 -3.20
N GLY A 85 -21.21 13.88 -2.97
CA GLY A 85 -20.58 14.45 -1.78
C GLY A 85 -20.80 13.66 -0.48
N LYS A 86 -21.30 12.42 -0.55
CA LYS A 86 -21.54 11.57 0.62
C LYS A 86 -20.89 10.20 0.46
N SER A 87 -20.39 9.66 1.57
CA SER A 87 -19.87 8.29 1.67
C SER A 87 -21.01 7.29 1.88
N SER A 88 -20.92 6.10 1.28
CA SER A 88 -21.84 4.99 1.56
C SER A 88 -21.61 4.34 2.93
N CYS A 89 -20.46 4.58 3.56
CA CYS A 89 -20.19 4.12 4.93
C CYS A 89 -20.68 5.15 5.95
N SER A 90 -21.44 4.70 6.95
CA SER A 90 -21.83 5.54 8.09
C SER A 90 -20.80 5.44 9.21
N SER A 91 -20.63 6.53 9.98
CA SER A 91 -19.78 6.60 11.19
C SER A 91 -20.22 5.65 12.31
N SER A 92 -21.42 5.07 12.22
CA SER A 92 -21.98 4.08 13.14
C SER A 92 -21.89 2.63 12.62
N SER A 93 -21.34 2.40 11.43
CA SER A 93 -21.36 1.09 10.76
C SER A 93 -20.22 0.16 11.18
N ALA A 94 -20.06 -0.08 12.49
CA ALA A 94 -19.52 -1.37 12.97
C ALA A 94 -20.55 -2.50 12.75
N SER A 95 -21.26 -2.49 11.62
CA SER A 95 -22.03 -3.63 11.16
C SER A 95 -21.06 -4.72 10.73
N ARG A 96 -21.44 -5.99 10.83
CA ARG A 96 -20.58 -7.16 10.50
C ARG A 96 -19.92 -7.07 9.11
N ASN A 97 -20.46 -6.25 8.20
CA ASN A 97 -19.99 -6.11 6.82
C ASN A 97 -18.79 -5.14 6.64
N ASN A 98 -18.47 -4.31 7.66
CA ASN A 98 -17.43 -3.28 7.56
C ASN A 98 -16.31 -3.44 8.61
N ALA A 99 -16.07 -4.66 9.12
CA ALA A 99 -15.03 -4.93 10.11
C ALA A 99 -13.62 -4.45 9.69
N TRP A 100 -13.39 -4.34 8.37
CA TRP A 100 -12.14 -3.82 7.81
C TRP A 100 -11.88 -2.33 8.15
N LEU A 101 -12.91 -1.54 8.45
CA LEU A 101 -12.78 -0.11 8.79
C LEU A 101 -11.98 0.14 10.07
N THR A 102 -11.91 -0.84 10.97
CA THR A 102 -11.14 -0.78 12.22
C THR A 102 -10.14 -1.92 12.32
N GLN A 103 -9.87 -2.62 11.20
CA GLN A 103 -8.96 -3.75 11.20
C GLN A 103 -7.52 -3.29 11.39
N GLU A 104 -6.79 -4.04 12.21
CA GLU A 104 -5.40 -3.82 12.57
C GLU A 104 -4.60 -5.12 12.40
N LEU A 105 -3.28 -5.00 12.27
CA LEU A 105 -2.41 -6.18 12.33
C LEU A 105 -2.29 -6.67 13.76
N ASP A 106 -2.62 -7.94 13.99
CA ASP A 106 -2.31 -8.63 15.24
C ASP A 106 -0.80 -8.86 15.39
N SER A 107 -0.37 -9.28 16.59
CA SER A 107 1.05 -9.50 16.90
C SER A 107 1.71 -10.52 15.96
N THR A 108 0.98 -11.57 15.58
CA THR A 108 1.43 -12.60 14.63
C THR A 108 1.68 -12.02 13.25
N SER A 109 0.75 -11.21 12.75
CA SER A 109 0.83 -10.57 11.44
C SER A 109 1.92 -9.50 11.41
N GLN A 110 2.10 -8.75 12.50
CA GLN A 110 3.22 -7.82 12.65
C GLN A 110 4.58 -8.55 12.64
N ALA A 111 4.70 -9.66 13.36
CA ALA A 111 5.92 -10.47 13.36
C ALA A 111 6.21 -11.04 11.97
N ARG A 112 5.18 -11.50 11.25
CA ARG A 112 5.30 -11.98 9.86
C ARG A 112 5.75 -10.85 8.92
N MET A 113 5.17 -9.66 9.04
CA MET A 113 5.60 -8.49 8.27
C MET A 113 7.07 -8.16 8.51
N LYS A 114 7.50 -8.13 9.78
CA LYS A 114 8.90 -7.90 10.15
C LYS A 114 9.84 -8.97 9.57
N TRP A 115 9.42 -10.23 9.57
CA TRP A 115 10.17 -11.31 8.94
C TRP A 115 10.29 -11.11 7.43
N VAL A 116 9.20 -10.75 6.73
CA VAL A 116 9.26 -10.44 5.29
C VAL A 116 10.20 -9.27 5.02
N GLN A 117 10.08 -8.19 5.79
CA GLN A 117 10.95 -7.02 5.66
C GLN A 117 12.42 -7.37 5.89
N LYS A 118 12.73 -8.19 6.91
CA LYS A 118 14.10 -8.61 7.21
C LYS A 118 14.72 -9.46 6.09
N ASN A 119 13.94 -10.34 5.46
CA ASN A 119 14.47 -11.33 4.52
C ASN A 119 14.38 -10.94 3.05
N TYR A 120 13.45 -10.04 2.68
CA TYR A 120 13.13 -9.77 1.26
C TYR A 120 13.13 -8.28 0.89
N MET A 121 13.22 -7.35 1.84
CA MET A 121 13.21 -5.92 1.53
C MET A 121 14.59 -5.46 1.07
N ILE A 122 14.70 -5.04 -0.19
CA ILE A 122 15.96 -4.55 -0.78
C ILE A 122 16.11 -3.03 -0.72
N TYR A 123 15.02 -2.29 -0.46
CA TYR A 123 15.01 -0.84 -0.34
C TYR A 123 13.96 -0.41 0.68
N ASN A 124 14.32 0.56 1.52
CA ASN A 124 13.41 1.18 2.48
C ASN A 124 13.75 2.66 2.64
N TYR A 125 12.80 3.53 2.32
CA TYR A 125 12.96 4.98 2.45
C TYR A 125 13.19 5.41 3.91
N CYS A 126 12.67 4.64 4.88
CA CYS A 126 12.88 4.88 6.30
C CYS A 126 14.31 4.64 6.79
N THR A 127 15.18 4.07 5.95
CA THR A 127 16.59 3.84 6.27
C THR A 127 17.53 4.50 5.26
N ASP A 128 16.99 5.28 4.33
CA ASP A 128 17.72 5.92 3.24
C ASP A 128 18.20 7.32 3.67
N THR A 129 19.33 7.37 4.35
CA THR A 129 19.92 8.62 4.85
C THR A 129 20.49 9.51 3.74
N GLN A 130 20.76 8.95 2.55
CA GLN A 130 21.21 9.73 1.40
C GLN A 130 20.06 10.54 0.80
N ARG A 131 18.88 9.92 0.68
CA ARG A 131 17.66 10.61 0.21
C ARG A 131 17.13 11.61 1.23
N PHE A 132 17.28 11.32 2.52
CA PHE A 132 16.79 12.16 3.62
C PHE A 132 17.94 12.66 4.51
N PRO A 133 18.83 13.54 3.99
CA PRO A 133 20.00 13.99 4.74
C PRO A 133 19.64 14.89 5.94
N GLN A 134 18.44 15.48 5.95
CA GLN A 134 17.96 16.37 7.02
C GLN A 134 17.17 15.63 8.11
N GLY A 135 17.12 14.29 8.06
CA GLY A 135 16.37 13.48 9.00
C GLY A 135 15.31 12.64 8.30
N LEU A 136 15.11 11.43 8.83
CA LEU A 136 14.17 10.46 8.29
C LEU A 136 12.72 10.90 8.51
N PRO A 137 11.79 10.47 7.65
CA PRO A 137 10.37 10.75 7.82
C PRO A 137 9.84 10.29 9.19
N LYS A 138 9.05 11.13 9.86
CA LYS A 138 8.68 10.90 11.28
C LYS A 138 7.87 9.62 11.48
N GLU A 139 7.11 9.19 10.48
CA GLU A 139 6.33 7.95 10.52
C GLU A 139 7.21 6.70 10.63
N CYS A 140 8.50 6.80 10.32
CA CYS A 140 9.43 5.68 10.36
C CYS A 140 9.86 5.30 11.79
N THR A 141 9.71 6.22 12.74
CA THR A 141 10.14 6.05 14.13
C THR A 141 9.00 6.25 15.14
N ALA A 142 7.78 6.47 14.66
CA ALA A 142 6.58 6.73 15.47
C ALA A 142 5.86 5.46 15.94
#